data_AF-A0A2G9C8D3-F1
#
_entry.id   AF-A0A2G9C8D3-F1
#
_cell.length_a   1.000
_cell.length_b   1.000
_cell.length_c   1.000
_cell.angle_alpha   90.00
_cell.angle_beta   90.00
_cell.angle_gamma   90.00
#
_symmetry.space_group_name_H-M   'P 1'
#
loop_
_entity.id
_entity.type
_entity.pdbx_description
1 polymer ?
#
loop_
_entity_poly.entity_id
_entity_poly.type
_entity_poly.pdbx_seq_one_letter_code
_entity_poly.pdbx_strand_id
1 'polypeptide(L)'
;MNRLAGILLALAAIVAGSVFFGWKGAILGLSCVVFFLLLQFSQLMRVMRTAQNAPLGHVASAVMLHSKLHAGMKLLDLIRMCGSLGVKVDPNTYRWTDAGGDAVDVVLDRSLVTHWTLIRAADAQAHTADPSDTPAA
;
A
#
# COMPACT_ATOMS: atom_id res chain seq x y z
N MET A 1 5.97 9.66 -1.46
CA MET A 1 6.68 10.95 -1.31
C MET A 1 7.27 11.02 0.10
N ASN A 2 8.55 11.22 0.41
CA ASN A 2 9.73 11.67 -0.36
C ASN A 2 10.96 10.86 0.09
N ARG A 3 11.13 9.65 -0.46
CA ARG A 3 12.32 8.80 -0.17
C ARG A 3 13.63 9.51 -0.52
N LEU A 4 13.59 10.31 -1.59
CA LEU A 4 14.71 11.14 -2.04
C LEU A 4 15.05 12.26 -1.06
N ALA A 5 14.07 12.84 -0.36
CA ALA A 5 14.34 13.90 0.62
C ALA A 5 15.07 13.35 1.86
N GLY A 6 14.71 12.14 2.31
CA GLY A 6 15.43 11.46 3.39
C GLY A 6 16.86 11.06 3.00
N ILE A 7 17.06 10.59 1.76
CA ILE A 7 18.38 10.24 1.22
C ILE A 7 19.26 11.49 1.05
N LEU A 8 18.70 12.58 0.53
CA LEU A 8 19.42 13.85 0.37
C LEU A 8 19.81 14.46 1.72
N LEU A 9 18.94 14.38 2.74
CA LEU A 9 19.23 14.91 4.07
C LEU A 9 20.29 14.07 4.79
N ALA A 10 20.26 12.73 4.65
CA ALA A 10 21.29 11.84 5.17
C ALA A 10 22.65 12.05 4.50
N LEU A 11 22.68 12.19 3.16
CA LEU A 11 23.91 12.52 2.43
C LEU A 11 24.44 13.91 2.81
N ALA A 12 23.57 14.92 2.94
CA ALA A 12 23.96 16.26 3.35
C ALA A 12 24.56 16.28 4.77
N ALA A 13 24.01 15.50 5.71
CA ALA A 13 24.56 15.37 7.06
C ALA A 13 25.95 14.69 7.09
N ILE A 14 26.17 13.68 6.23
CA ILE A 14 27.47 12.98 6.10
C ILE A 14 28.53 13.89 5.47
N VAL A 15 28.17 14.64 4.42
CA VAL A 15 29.08 15.60 3.76
C VAL A 15 29.40 16.77 4.70
N ALA A 16 28.40 17.30 5.42
CA ALA A 16 28.63 18.36 6.40
C ALA A 16 29.48 17.90 7.60
N GLY A 17 29.28 16.66 8.08
CA GLY A 17 30.05 16.09 9.20
C GLY A 17 31.49 15.72 8.84
N SER A 18 31.76 15.33 7.60
CA SER A 18 33.11 14.96 7.13
C SER A 18 34.00 16.17 6.86
N VAL A 19 33.44 17.32 6.47
CA VAL A 19 34.21 18.54 6.18
C VAL A 19 34.65 19.28 7.46
N PHE A 20 33.87 19.21 8.55
CA PHE A 20 34.11 20.05 9.73
C PHE A 20 34.94 19.42 10.88
N PHE A 21 35.06 18.08 11.01
CA PHE A 21 35.49 17.46 12.29
C PHE A 21 36.62 16.41 12.25
N GLY A 22 37.28 16.20 11.11
CA GLY A 22 38.40 15.24 11.00
C GLY A 22 38.03 13.80 11.40
N TRP A 23 38.92 13.09 12.10
CA TRP A 23 38.75 11.67 12.48
C TRP A 23 37.48 11.39 13.32
N LYS A 24 37.02 12.36 14.11
CA LYS A 24 35.79 12.24 14.91
C LYS A 24 34.53 12.30 14.04
N GLY A 25 34.58 13.04 12.92
CA GLY A 25 33.50 13.09 11.93
C GLY A 25 33.31 11.76 11.19
N ALA A 26 34.39 10.99 10.99
CA ALA A 26 34.31 9.66 10.39
C ALA A 26 33.52 8.66 11.26
N ILE A 27 33.73 8.69 12.58
CA ILE A 27 32.98 7.83 13.52
C ILE A 27 31.50 8.24 13.54
N LEU A 28 31.22 9.54 13.58
CA LEU A 28 29.85 10.05 13.59
C LEU A 28 29.11 9.78 12.27
N GLY A 29 29.79 9.93 11.14
CA GLY A 29 29.29 9.59 9.82
C GLY A 29 29.00 8.10 9.68
N LEU A 30 29.90 7.23 10.18
CA LEU A 30 29.68 5.79 10.20
C LEU A 30 28.46 5.41 11.05
N SER A 31 28.31 5.99 12.25
CA SER A 31 27.13 5.76 13.09
C SER A 31 25.84 6.25 12.41
N CYS A 32 25.89 7.38 11.71
CA CYS A 32 24.74 7.90 10.97
C CYS A 32 24.37 7.01 9.77
N VAL A 33 25.36 6.50 9.02
CA VAL A 33 25.16 5.53 7.93
C VAL A 33 24.56 4.24 8.47
N VAL A 34 25.08 3.70 9.57
CA VAL A 34 24.55 2.47 10.18
C VAL A 34 23.12 2.70 10.68
N PHE A 35 22.86 3.77 11.41
CA PHE A 35 21.52 4.15 11.87
C PHE A 35 20.54 4.32 10.70
N PHE A 36 20.98 4.98 9.63
CA PHE A 36 20.19 5.14 8.41
C PHE A 36 19.94 3.79 7.72
N LEU A 37 20.94 2.92 7.65
CA LEU A 37 20.82 1.59 7.05
C LEU A 37 19.84 0.71 7.85
N LEU A 38 19.83 0.80 9.18
CA LEU A 38 18.87 0.14 10.06
C LEU A 38 17.43 0.63 9.83
N LEU A 39 17.23 1.95 9.67
CA LEU A 39 15.92 2.51 9.31
C LEU A 39 15.49 2.09 7.90
N GLN A 40 16.41 2.12 6.94
CA GLN A 40 16.19 1.65 5.58
C GLN A 40 15.79 0.17 5.59
N PHE A 41 16.47 -0.66 6.39
CA PHE A 41 16.16 -2.08 6.53
C PHE A 41 14.79 -2.31 7.17
N SER A 42 14.41 -1.50 8.16
CA SER A 42 13.09 -1.56 8.79
C SER A 42 11.98 -1.18 7.80
N GLN A 43 12.23 -0.22 6.92
CA GLN A 43 11.33 0.16 5.83
C GLN A 43 11.22 -0.96 4.79
N LEU A 44 12.34 -1.57 4.38
CA LEU A 44 12.35 -2.73 3.48
C LEU A 44 11.60 -3.92 4.08
N MET A 45 11.79 -4.20 5.38
CA MET A 45 11.06 -5.23 6.10
C MET A 45 9.56 -4.95 6.15
N ARG A 46 9.14 -3.68 6.28
CA ARG A 46 7.73 -3.31 6.21
C ARG A 46 7.15 -3.58 4.82
N VAL A 47 7.89 -3.26 3.76
CA VAL A 47 7.48 -3.52 2.37
C VAL A 47 7.48 -5.03 2.05
N MET A 48 8.49 -5.77 2.51
CA MET A 48 8.57 -7.23 2.34
C MET A 48 7.49 -7.95 3.14
N ARG A 49 7.15 -7.48 4.34
CA ARG A 49 6.02 -8.00 5.13
C ARG A 49 4.68 -7.68 4.46
N THR A 50 4.57 -6.54 3.78
CA THR A 50 3.44 -6.24 2.87
C THR A 50 3.44 -7.14 1.63
N ALA A 51 4.60 -7.50 1.07
CA ALA A 51 4.70 -8.39 -0.09
C ALA A 51 4.46 -9.87 0.25
N GLN A 52 4.84 -10.33 1.45
CA GLN A 52 4.51 -11.66 1.96
C GLN A 52 3.03 -11.79 2.31
N ASN A 53 2.38 -10.67 2.64
CA ASN A 53 0.93 -10.60 2.83
C ASN A 53 0.18 -10.12 1.58
N ALA A 54 0.83 -9.91 0.43
CA ALA A 54 0.18 -9.43 -0.78
C ALA A 54 -0.49 -10.63 -1.47
N PRO A 55 -1.80 -10.85 -1.24
CA PRO A 55 -2.53 -11.92 -1.88
C PRO A 55 -2.83 -11.46 -3.32
N LEU A 56 -3.43 -12.34 -4.11
CA LEU A 56 -4.01 -11.97 -5.40
C LEU A 56 -4.88 -10.68 -5.29
N GLY A 57 -5.04 -9.90 -6.36
CA GLY A 57 -5.93 -8.72 -6.39
C GLY A 57 -5.44 -7.42 -5.76
N HIS A 58 -4.13 -7.12 -5.75
CA HIS A 58 -3.65 -5.82 -5.28
C HIS A 58 -3.58 -4.74 -6.39
N VAL A 59 -3.87 -3.48 -6.07
CA VAL A 59 -3.80 -2.31 -6.99
C VAL A 59 -3.04 -1.15 -6.37
N ALA A 60 -2.45 -0.30 -7.21
CA ALA A 60 -1.64 0.85 -6.78
C ALA A 60 -2.42 1.94 -6.04
N SER A 61 -3.73 2.08 -6.33
CA SER A 61 -4.63 2.88 -5.51
C SER A 61 -6.09 2.48 -5.77
N ALA A 62 -6.80 2.08 -4.71
CA ALA A 62 -8.21 1.71 -4.76
C ALA A 62 -9.07 2.92 -5.18
N VAL A 63 -8.78 4.10 -4.64
CA VAL A 63 -9.48 5.34 -4.98
C VAL A 63 -9.30 5.72 -6.44
N MET A 64 -8.08 5.57 -6.96
CA MET A 64 -7.80 5.86 -8.37
C MET A 64 -8.45 4.84 -9.32
N LEU A 65 -8.56 3.57 -8.89
CA LEU A 65 -9.29 2.57 -9.65
C LEU A 65 -10.79 2.90 -9.68
N HIS A 66 -11.36 3.23 -8.53
CA HIS A 66 -12.77 3.63 -8.39
C HIS A 66 -13.15 4.80 -9.31
N SER A 67 -12.25 5.78 -9.52
CA SER A 67 -12.51 6.92 -10.40
C SER A 67 -12.34 6.63 -11.89
N LYS A 68 -11.55 5.61 -12.24
CA LYS A 68 -11.34 5.19 -13.64
C LYS A 68 -12.35 4.15 -14.11
N LEU A 69 -13.01 3.48 -13.17
CA LEU A 69 -14.09 2.53 -13.45
C LEU A 69 -15.30 3.25 -14.05
N HIS A 70 -15.86 2.63 -15.09
CA HIS A 70 -17.11 3.04 -15.68
C HIS A 70 -17.89 1.83 -16.18
N ALA A 71 -19.22 1.96 -16.22
CA ALA A 71 -20.10 0.89 -16.69
C ALA A 71 -19.76 0.51 -18.14
N GLY A 72 -19.82 -0.78 -18.45
CA GLY A 72 -19.51 -1.32 -19.78
C GLY A 72 -18.01 -1.52 -20.05
N MET A 73 -17.12 -1.25 -19.10
CA MET A 73 -15.70 -1.59 -19.22
C MET A 73 -15.53 -3.11 -19.28
N LYS A 74 -14.70 -3.60 -20.21
CA LYS A 74 -14.38 -5.04 -20.31
C LYS A 74 -13.43 -5.46 -19.20
N LEU A 75 -13.64 -6.66 -18.64
CA LEU A 75 -12.76 -7.26 -17.64
C LEU A 75 -11.28 -7.24 -18.07
N LEU A 76 -11.00 -7.50 -19.35
CA LEU A 76 -9.63 -7.49 -19.87
C LEU A 76 -8.98 -6.10 -19.77
N ASP A 77 -9.72 -5.03 -20.04
CA ASP A 77 -9.22 -3.66 -19.97
C ASP A 77 -8.96 -3.24 -18.52
N LEU A 78 -9.86 -3.65 -17.62
CA LEU A 78 -9.70 -3.50 -16.18
C LEU A 78 -8.45 -4.21 -15.67
N ILE A 79 -8.24 -5.48 -16.03
CA ILE A 79 -7.05 -6.24 -15.62
C ILE A 79 -5.77 -5.58 -16.16
N ARG A 80 -5.78 -5.09 -17.40
CA ARG A 80 -4.64 -4.36 -17.99
C ARG A 80 -4.34 -3.06 -17.24
N MET A 81 -5.37 -2.35 -16.80
CA MET A 81 -5.23 -1.11 -16.03
C MET A 81 -4.74 -1.37 -14.60
N CYS A 82 -5.24 -2.43 -13.95
CA CYS A 82 -4.89 -2.81 -12.58
C CYS A 82 -3.55 -3.53 -12.48
N GLY A 83 -3.15 -4.25 -13.54
CA GLY A 83 -1.98 -5.14 -13.53
C GLY A 83 -2.16 -6.40 -12.68
N SER A 84 -3.38 -6.68 -12.20
CA SER A 84 -3.69 -7.83 -11.35
C SER A 84 -5.09 -8.40 -11.60
N LEU A 85 -5.20 -9.73 -11.49
CA LEU A 85 -6.50 -10.39 -11.37
C LEU A 85 -7.03 -10.14 -9.96
N GLY A 86 -8.23 -9.55 -9.85
CA GLY A 86 -8.92 -9.33 -8.59
C GLY A 86 -9.24 -10.63 -7.86
N VAL A 87 -9.39 -10.57 -6.54
CA VAL A 87 -9.84 -11.72 -5.74
C VAL A 87 -11.34 -11.89 -5.94
N LYS A 88 -11.78 -13.10 -6.28
CA LYS A 88 -13.21 -13.40 -6.36
C LYS A 88 -13.80 -13.47 -4.95
N VAL A 89 -14.74 -12.59 -4.63
CA VAL A 89 -15.44 -12.55 -3.33
C VAL A 89 -16.85 -13.13 -3.45
N ASP A 90 -17.52 -12.90 -4.58
CA ASP A 90 -18.84 -13.43 -4.91
C ASP A 90 -18.85 -14.00 -6.33
N PRO A 91 -19.93 -14.71 -6.76
CA PRO A 91 -20.01 -15.28 -8.11
C PRO A 91 -19.67 -14.31 -9.24
N ASN A 92 -20.10 -13.05 -9.07
CA ASN A 92 -19.92 -11.95 -10.02
C ASN A 92 -19.13 -10.76 -9.45
N THR A 93 -18.63 -10.81 -8.21
CA THR A 93 -17.90 -9.68 -7.58
C THR A 93 -16.44 -10.02 -7.38
N TYR A 94 -15.58 -9.10 -7.81
CA TYR A 94 -14.13 -9.21 -7.71
C TYR A 94 -13.60 -8.00 -6.93
N ARG A 95 -12.71 -8.27 -5.97
CA ARG A 95 -12.14 -7.28 -5.06
C ARG A 95 -10.71 -6.97 -5.44
N TRP A 96 -10.39 -5.68 -5.47
CA TRP A 96 -9.03 -5.19 -5.52
C TRP A 96 -8.70 -4.35 -4.29
N THR A 97 -7.57 -4.61 -3.65
CA THR A 97 -7.16 -3.92 -2.41
C THR A 97 -5.89 -3.10 -2.65
N ASP A 98 -5.78 -1.95 -2.01
CA ASP A 98 -4.61 -1.07 -2.03
C ASP A 98 -3.76 -1.25 -0.76
N ALA A 99 -2.50 -0.80 -0.83
CA ALA A 99 -1.55 -0.74 0.28
C ALA A 99 -2.04 0.12 1.46
N GLY A 100 -3.00 1.03 1.23
CA GLY A 100 -3.68 1.81 2.26
C GLY A 100 -4.75 1.04 3.05
N GLY A 101 -5.08 -0.19 2.65
CA GLY A 101 -6.16 -0.98 3.23
C GLY A 101 -7.54 -0.72 2.64
N ASP A 102 -7.66 0.24 1.73
CA ASP A 102 -8.88 0.49 0.96
C ASP A 102 -9.07 -0.59 -0.10
N ALA A 103 -10.30 -1.00 -0.35
CA ALA A 103 -10.66 -2.00 -1.34
C ALA A 103 -11.74 -1.49 -2.29
N VAL A 104 -11.74 -2.00 -3.52
CA VAL A 104 -12.79 -1.77 -4.51
C VAL A 104 -13.39 -3.10 -4.88
N ASP A 105 -14.69 -3.25 -4.66
CA ASP A 105 -15.46 -4.36 -5.16
C ASP A 105 -16.08 -3.98 -6.48
N VAL A 106 -15.79 -4.77 -7.51
CA VAL A 106 -16.32 -4.58 -8.86
C VAL A 106 -17.22 -5.76 -9.19
N VAL A 107 -18.47 -5.47 -9.49
CA VAL A 107 -19.44 -6.42 -10.00
C VAL A 107 -19.30 -6.50 -11.51
N LEU A 108 -19.13 -7.72 -11.99
CA LEU A 108 -19.01 -8.05 -13.40
C LEU A 108 -20.18 -8.93 -13.84
N ASP A 109 -20.93 -8.48 -14.83
CA ASP A 109 -21.92 -9.29 -15.53
C ASP A 109 -21.46 -9.54 -16.97
N ARG A 110 -21.49 -10.79 -17.42
CA ARG A 110 -21.03 -11.21 -18.76
C ARG A 110 -19.67 -10.60 -19.17
N SER A 111 -18.72 -10.53 -18.24
CA SER A 111 -17.37 -9.93 -18.41
C SER A 111 -17.29 -8.39 -18.54
N LEU A 112 -18.39 -7.69 -18.26
CA LEU A 112 -18.48 -6.23 -18.26
C LEU A 112 -18.69 -5.72 -16.84
N VAL A 113 -18.03 -4.60 -16.52
CA VAL A 113 -18.25 -3.88 -15.27
C VAL A 113 -19.66 -3.27 -15.28
N THR A 114 -20.46 -3.62 -14.28
CA THR A 114 -21.81 -3.07 -14.09
C THR A 114 -21.87 -2.12 -12.91
N HIS A 115 -21.33 -2.53 -11.77
CA HIS A 115 -21.32 -1.75 -10.54
C HIS A 115 -19.98 -1.87 -9.84
N TRP A 116 -19.60 -0.85 -9.08
CA TRP A 116 -18.42 -0.90 -8.24
C TRP A 116 -18.65 -0.08 -6.97
N THR A 117 -18.08 -0.54 -5.86
CA THR A 117 -18.16 0.13 -4.56
C THR A 117 -16.77 0.24 -3.94
N LEU A 118 -16.48 1.41 -3.37
CA LEU A 118 -15.24 1.66 -2.64
C LEU A 118 -15.49 1.35 -1.15
N ILE A 119 -14.74 0.40 -0.62
CA ILE A 119 -14.70 0.05 0.79
C ILE A 119 -13.46 0.70 1.37
N ARG A 120 -13.64 1.69 2.24
CA ARG A 120 -12.51 2.30 2.94
C ARG A 120 -12.05 1.40 4.08
N ALA A 121 -10.75 1.38 4.37
CA ALA A 121 -10.18 0.57 5.45
C ALA A 121 -10.89 0.77 6.81
N ALA A 122 -11.30 2.02 7.11
CA ALA A 122 -12.03 2.37 8.31
C ALA A 122 -13.43 1.72 8.41
N ASP A 123 -14.12 1.59 7.27
CA ASP A 123 -15.47 1.02 7.20
C ASP A 123 -15.42 -0.52 7.23
N ALA A 124 -14.37 -1.11 6.66
CA ALA A 124 -14.13 -2.55 6.72
C ALA A 124 -13.89 -3.07 8.16
N GLN A 125 -13.20 -2.29 8.99
CA GLN A 125 -12.99 -2.63 10.40
C GLN A 125 -14.27 -2.51 11.24
N ALA A 126 -15.17 -1.57 10.90
CA ALA A 126 -16.45 -1.43 11.60
C ALA A 126 -17.40 -2.62 11.33
N HIS A 127 -17.40 -3.16 10.10
CA HIS A 127 -18.27 -4.30 9.75
C HIS A 127 -17.79 -5.66 10.30
N THR A 128 -16.52 -5.76 10.72
CA THR A 128 -15.98 -6.98 11.34
C THR A 128 -16.15 -6.98 12.87
N ALA A 129 -16.52 -5.83 13.45
CA ALA A 129 -16.57 -5.61 14.90
C ALA A 129 -17.95 -5.88 15.56
N ASP A 130 -18.94 -6.40 14.84
CA ASP A 130 -20.24 -6.74 15.44
C ASP A 130 -20.83 -8.00 14.82
N PRO A 131 -20.94 -9.11 15.59
CA PRO A 131 -22.26 -9.68 15.79
C PRO A 131 -22.48 -10.40 17.15
N SER A 132 -22.00 -9.89 18.30
CA SER A 132 -22.30 -10.60 19.59
C SER A 132 -22.00 -9.90 20.93
N ASP A 133 -21.69 -8.60 21.02
CA ASP A 133 -21.59 -7.95 22.35
C ASP A 133 -22.96 -7.44 22.82
N THR A 134 -23.87 -8.39 23.08
CA THR A 134 -24.97 -8.19 24.02
C THR A 134 -24.56 -8.87 25.33
N PRO A 135 -24.02 -8.14 26.33
CA PRO A 135 -24.02 -8.67 27.68
C PRO A 135 -25.46 -8.55 28.18
N ALA A 136 -26.15 -9.70 28.20
CA ALA A 136 -27.40 -9.84 28.92
C ALA A 136 -27.21 -9.41 30.37
N ALA A 137 -28.19 -8.64 30.85
CA ALA A 137 -28.32 -8.11 32.20
C ALA A 137 -28.32 -9.18 33.30
#